data_AF-R9LU79-F1
#
_entry.id   AF-R9LU79-F1
#
_cell.length_a   1.000
_cell.length_b   1.000
_cell.length_c   1.000
_cell.angle_alpha   90.00
_cell.angle_beta   90.00
_cell.angle_gamma   90.00
#
_symmetry.space_group_name_H-M   'P 1'
#
loop_
_entity.id
_entity.type
_entity.pdbx_description
1 polymer ?
#
loop_
_entity_poly.entity_id
_entity_poly.type
_entity_poly.pdbx_seq_one_letter_code
_entity_poly.pdbx_strand_id
1 'polypeptide(L)'
;MKKSKKYIVLVVIAILVVVSLIIFIPKEKETKNDNYDFWKETYDVLAKRTDGLHYEKMPWKIGLQDRKYAEEAEYPDFFIQYEEEEENRQTASILSMNHDLQKKTIKFTYEVKEFEEEELKTEKEFVIQSTDYSARQFKTIYSVYEYLNGTFDRSETQEGYLNFHGNEVDFVELPLMKEALKHFESLIEKIEKEFDISYEETNFVNVAALCEGIEFSEEIPEEIQTQDYFSEVHYNAKGYGIVTFLMVDTNGVTASYGTYDVTRQGYGFRYDMNLIPRETENCFNLETPADIEKEMVYFDGDIAYIYPASLTDEEILSDVGQGAKQAVSVLSTKNKNYTEYKAAWNQ
;
A
#
# COMPACT_ATOMS: atom_id res chain seq x y z
N MET A 1 -28.69 -79.82 19.03
CA MET A 1 -28.11 -79.56 17.70
C MET A 1 -26.63 -79.20 17.83
N LYS A 2 -25.73 -80.14 17.51
CA LYS A 2 -24.26 -79.92 17.52
C LYS A 2 -23.87 -79.17 16.25
N LYS A 3 -23.67 -77.85 16.33
CA LYS A 3 -23.07 -77.10 15.22
C LYS A 3 -21.64 -77.62 15.03
N SER A 4 -21.38 -78.19 13.85
CA SER A 4 -20.09 -78.76 13.45
C SER A 4 -18.96 -77.75 13.68
N LYS A 5 -17.80 -78.19 14.19
CA LYS A 5 -16.60 -77.35 14.37
C LYS A 5 -16.23 -76.59 13.08
N LYS A 6 -16.55 -77.13 11.90
CA LYS A 6 -16.35 -76.46 10.60
C LYS A 6 -17.24 -75.22 10.42
N TYR A 7 -18.46 -75.22 10.98
CA TYR A 7 -19.38 -74.09 10.92
C TYR A 7 -18.90 -72.94 11.83
N ILE A 8 -18.31 -73.27 12.98
CA ILE A 8 -17.73 -72.27 13.90
C ILE A 8 -16.49 -71.64 13.26
N VAL A 9 -15.62 -72.44 12.62
CA VAL A 9 -14.44 -71.92 11.91
C VAL A 9 -14.84 -71.04 10.73
N LEU A 10 -15.87 -71.42 9.95
CA LEU A 10 -16.38 -70.59 8.85
C LEU A 10 -16.98 -69.26 9.33
N VAL A 11 -17.69 -69.26 10.46
CA VAL A 11 -18.24 -68.03 11.04
C VAL A 11 -17.13 -67.14 11.59
N VAL A 12 -16.09 -67.71 12.20
CA VAL A 12 -14.93 -66.93 12.70
C VAL A 12 -14.13 -66.33 11.53
N ILE A 13 -13.93 -67.07 10.45
CA ILE A 13 -13.26 -66.54 9.23
C ILE A 13 -14.13 -65.47 8.57
N ALA A 14 -15.45 -65.66 8.46
CA ALA A 14 -16.35 -64.66 7.90
C ALA A 14 -16.37 -63.37 8.74
N ILE A 15 -16.35 -63.47 10.07
CA ILE A 15 -16.24 -62.30 10.96
C ILE A 15 -14.87 -61.63 10.81
N LEU A 16 -13.78 -62.40 10.70
CA LEU A 16 -12.44 -61.85 10.47
C LEU A 16 -12.32 -61.11 9.14
N VAL A 17 -12.95 -61.62 8.08
CA VAL A 17 -12.99 -60.96 6.75
C VAL A 17 -13.84 -59.69 6.79
N VAL A 18 -14.97 -59.69 7.50
CA VAL A 18 -15.81 -58.49 7.66
C VAL A 18 -15.11 -57.44 8.55
N VAL A 19 -14.43 -57.85 9.62
CA VAL A 19 -13.66 -56.93 10.49
C VAL A 19 -12.42 -56.38 9.76
N SER A 20 -11.76 -57.17 8.90
CA SER A 20 -10.64 -56.68 8.09
C SER A 20 -11.08 -55.82 6.89
N LEU A 21 -12.31 -56.00 6.37
CA LEU A 21 -12.93 -55.07 5.42
C LEU A 21 -13.35 -53.74 6.05
N ILE A 22 -13.69 -53.72 7.35
CA ILE A 22 -13.97 -52.47 8.08
C ILE A 22 -12.69 -51.65 8.38
N ILE A 23 -11.50 -52.27 8.31
CA ILE A 23 -10.21 -51.57 8.47
C ILE A 23 -9.74 -50.91 7.15
N PHE A 24 -10.42 -51.19 6.03
CA PHE A 24 -10.27 -50.48 4.75
C PHE A 24 -11.50 -49.61 4.43
N ILE A 25 -12.07 -48.97 5.44
CA ILE A 25 -12.69 -47.66 5.18
C ILE A 25 -11.52 -46.82 4.68
N PRO A 26 -11.51 -46.32 3.42
CA PRO A 26 -10.55 -45.28 3.08
C PRO A 26 -10.77 -44.26 4.17
N LYS A 27 -9.73 -43.98 4.99
CA LYS A 27 -9.75 -42.80 5.85
C LYS A 27 -10.33 -41.75 4.92
N GLU A 28 -11.54 -41.27 5.22
CA GLU A 28 -11.96 -39.96 4.74
C GLU A 28 -10.69 -39.17 4.93
N LYS A 29 -10.09 -38.73 3.82
CA LYS A 29 -8.98 -37.80 3.91
C LYS A 29 -9.51 -36.82 4.93
N GLU A 30 -8.90 -36.76 6.10
CA GLU A 30 -9.00 -35.55 6.88
C GLU A 30 -8.57 -34.53 5.85
N THR A 31 -9.55 -33.87 5.26
CA THR A 31 -9.35 -32.61 4.56
C THR A 31 -8.92 -31.72 5.70
N LYS A 32 -7.63 -31.84 6.07
CA LYS A 32 -6.86 -30.66 6.39
C LYS A 32 -7.18 -29.75 5.23
N ASN A 33 -8.06 -28.78 5.46
CA ASN A 33 -8.03 -27.55 4.70
C ASN A 33 -6.59 -27.07 4.85
N ASP A 34 -5.78 -27.43 3.87
CA ASP A 34 -4.45 -26.91 3.72
C ASP A 34 -4.66 -25.46 3.30
N ASN A 35 -4.32 -24.50 4.17
CA ASN A 35 -4.59 -23.06 4.05
C ASN A 35 -4.07 -22.39 2.75
N TYR A 36 -3.51 -23.18 1.81
CA TYR A 36 -2.92 -22.76 0.54
C TYR A 36 -3.19 -23.78 -0.60
N ASP A 37 -4.35 -24.43 -0.60
CA ASP A 37 -4.73 -25.37 -1.67
C ASP A 37 -4.75 -24.70 -3.05
N PHE A 38 -5.16 -23.43 -3.11
CA PHE A 38 -5.09 -22.60 -4.32
C PHE A 38 -3.67 -22.50 -4.88
N TRP A 39 -2.63 -22.42 -4.03
CA TRP A 39 -1.24 -22.27 -4.48
C TRP A 39 -0.84 -23.49 -5.28
N LYS A 40 -1.05 -24.66 -4.69
CA LYS A 40 -0.69 -25.95 -5.29
C LYS A 40 -1.49 -26.20 -6.56
N GLU A 41 -2.79 -25.93 -6.53
CA GLU A 41 -3.68 -26.07 -7.67
C GLU A 41 -3.26 -25.17 -8.84
N THR A 42 -3.02 -23.89 -8.56
CA THR A 42 -2.54 -22.92 -9.54
C THR A 42 -1.24 -23.39 -10.18
N TYR A 43 -0.25 -23.75 -9.37
CA TYR A 43 1.04 -24.24 -9.88
C TYR A 43 0.87 -25.48 -10.76
N ASP A 44 0.10 -26.49 -10.30
CA ASP A 44 -0.08 -27.75 -11.01
C ASP A 44 -0.78 -27.57 -12.36
N VAL A 45 -1.72 -26.63 -12.45
CA VAL A 45 -2.40 -26.30 -13.71
C VAL A 45 -1.44 -25.55 -14.64
N LEU A 46 -0.75 -24.53 -14.14
CA LEU A 46 0.21 -23.76 -14.95
C LEU A 46 1.33 -24.63 -15.48
N ALA A 47 1.97 -25.46 -14.64
CA ALA A 47 3.06 -26.33 -15.05
C ALA A 47 2.69 -27.31 -16.18
N LYS A 48 1.40 -27.70 -16.27
CA LYS A 48 0.88 -28.52 -17.38
C LYS A 48 0.62 -27.71 -18.65
N ARG A 49 0.24 -26.44 -18.51
CA ARG A 49 -0.17 -25.55 -19.60
C ARG A 49 1.01 -24.81 -20.24
N THR A 50 2.06 -24.52 -19.47
CA THR A 50 3.19 -23.68 -19.90
C THR A 50 4.33 -24.43 -20.59
N ASP A 51 4.22 -25.74 -20.80
CA ASP A 51 5.24 -26.60 -21.44
C ASP A 51 6.68 -26.39 -20.87
N GLY A 52 6.79 -25.99 -19.60
CA GLY A 52 8.04 -25.62 -18.96
C GLY A 52 7.87 -24.71 -17.75
N LEU A 53 9.01 -24.24 -17.21
CA LEU A 53 9.10 -23.35 -16.04
C LEU A 53 8.91 -21.87 -16.38
N HIS A 54 8.88 -21.52 -17.66
CA HIS A 54 8.74 -20.15 -18.14
C HIS A 54 7.83 -20.13 -19.37
N TYR A 55 6.86 -19.24 -19.37
CA TYR A 55 5.98 -18.99 -20.51
C TYR A 55 5.85 -17.49 -20.72
N GLU A 56 6.12 -17.03 -21.95
CA GLU A 56 6.12 -15.60 -22.28
C GLU A 56 5.52 -15.44 -23.67
N LYS A 57 4.26 -15.01 -23.68
CA LYS A 57 3.50 -14.72 -24.89
C LYS A 57 2.47 -13.66 -24.54
N MET A 58 2.69 -12.43 -25.03
CA MET A 58 1.78 -11.30 -24.82
C MET A 58 0.31 -11.71 -25.00
N PRO A 59 -0.57 -11.37 -24.05
CA PRO A 59 -0.34 -10.51 -22.87
C PRO A 59 0.26 -11.22 -21.64
N TRP A 60 0.54 -12.52 -21.70
CA TRP A 60 0.88 -13.34 -20.54
C TRP A 60 2.38 -13.56 -20.35
N LYS A 61 2.81 -13.50 -19.09
CA LYS A 61 4.13 -13.94 -18.64
C LYS A 61 4.00 -14.73 -17.35
N ILE A 62 4.51 -15.97 -17.34
CA ILE A 62 4.41 -16.90 -16.21
C ILE A 62 5.78 -17.47 -15.91
N GLY A 63 6.17 -17.44 -14.64
CA GLY A 63 7.37 -18.10 -14.15
C GLY A 63 7.03 -19.05 -13.01
N LEU A 64 7.60 -20.26 -13.06
CA LEU A 64 7.42 -21.32 -12.08
C LEU A 64 8.79 -21.75 -11.53
N GLN A 65 8.92 -21.89 -10.22
CA GLN A 65 10.09 -22.48 -9.59
C GLN A 65 10.08 -24.01 -9.79
N ASP A 66 11.23 -24.61 -10.12
CA ASP A 66 11.34 -26.09 -10.16
C ASP A 66 11.21 -26.65 -8.73
N ARG A 67 10.27 -27.57 -8.53
CA ARG A 67 10.05 -28.26 -7.25
C ARG A 67 11.29 -28.93 -6.67
N LYS A 68 12.27 -29.30 -7.49
CA LYS A 68 13.54 -29.89 -7.02
C LYS A 68 14.40 -28.90 -6.24
N TYR A 69 14.23 -27.61 -6.51
CA TYR A 69 14.99 -26.52 -5.88
C TYR A 69 14.15 -25.67 -4.94
N ALA A 70 12.83 -25.89 -4.93
CA ALA A 70 11.92 -25.28 -3.97
C ALA A 70 12.25 -25.75 -2.54
N GLU A 71 12.23 -24.79 -1.61
CA GLU A 71 12.42 -25.08 -0.19
C GLU A 71 11.30 -25.99 0.34
N GLU A 72 10.07 -25.76 -0.11
CA GLU A 72 8.92 -26.63 0.12
C GLU A 72 8.35 -27.09 -1.24
N ALA A 73 8.69 -28.31 -1.66
CA ALA A 73 8.32 -28.84 -2.97
C ALA A 73 6.80 -28.94 -3.24
N GLU A 74 5.97 -28.85 -2.19
CA GLU A 74 4.52 -28.78 -2.30
C GLU A 74 4.00 -27.35 -2.61
N TYR A 75 4.78 -26.31 -2.31
CA TYR A 75 4.45 -24.88 -2.53
C TYR A 75 5.62 -24.14 -3.20
N PRO A 76 6.03 -24.57 -4.40
CA PRO A 76 7.07 -23.88 -5.16
C PRO A 76 6.62 -22.47 -5.57
N ASP A 77 7.56 -21.52 -5.60
CA ASP A 77 7.28 -20.14 -5.99
C ASP A 77 6.73 -20.04 -7.41
N PHE A 78 5.85 -19.08 -7.65
CA PHE A 78 5.44 -18.72 -9.00
C PHE A 78 5.01 -17.26 -9.10
N PHE A 79 4.99 -16.76 -10.33
CA PHE A 79 4.27 -15.55 -10.68
C PHE A 79 3.51 -15.70 -11.99
N ILE A 80 2.39 -14.99 -12.10
CA ILE A 80 1.55 -14.86 -13.28
C ILE A 80 1.34 -13.38 -13.53
N GLN A 81 1.67 -12.92 -14.72
CA GLN A 81 1.57 -11.53 -15.13
C GLN A 81 0.72 -11.41 -16.39
N TYR A 82 -0.14 -10.38 -16.41
CA TYR A 82 -0.94 -9.99 -17.56
C TYR A 82 -0.63 -8.53 -17.90
N GLU A 83 -0.19 -8.28 -19.13
CA GLU A 83 0.17 -6.96 -19.66
C GLU A 83 -0.89 -6.40 -20.60
N GLU A 84 -1.17 -5.11 -20.48
CA GLU A 84 -2.09 -4.37 -21.34
C GLU A 84 -1.40 -3.11 -21.87
N GLU A 85 -1.53 -2.86 -23.16
CA GLU A 85 -0.99 -1.68 -23.83
C GLU A 85 -2.13 -0.78 -24.32
N GLU A 86 -2.05 0.50 -23.97
CA GLU A 86 -2.94 1.58 -24.35
C GLU A 86 -2.11 2.72 -25.00
N GLU A 87 -2.78 3.71 -25.58
CA GLU A 87 -2.09 4.88 -26.15
C GLU A 87 -1.32 5.62 -25.05
N ASN A 88 0.02 5.63 -25.16
CA ASN A 88 0.95 6.24 -24.21
C ASN A 88 0.93 5.63 -22.79
N ARG A 89 0.41 4.40 -22.63
CA ARG A 89 0.32 3.75 -21.32
C ARG A 89 0.45 2.24 -21.42
N GLN A 90 1.23 1.64 -20.54
CA GLN A 90 1.32 0.19 -20.38
C GLN A 90 0.98 -0.16 -18.94
N THR A 91 0.23 -1.23 -18.73
CA THR A 91 -0.08 -1.73 -17.39
C THR A 91 0.27 -3.20 -17.28
N ALA A 92 0.67 -3.63 -16.09
CA ALA A 92 0.92 -5.04 -15.79
C ALA A 92 0.31 -5.40 -14.44
N SER A 93 -0.47 -6.48 -14.42
CA SER A 93 -1.07 -7.03 -13.20
C SER A 93 -0.41 -8.36 -12.89
N ILE A 94 0.10 -8.52 -11.67
CA ILE A 94 0.92 -9.65 -11.28
C ILE A 94 0.36 -10.28 -10.02
N LEU A 95 0.16 -11.60 -10.05
CA LEU A 95 -0.06 -12.45 -8.88
C LEU A 95 1.19 -13.28 -8.66
N SER A 96 1.78 -13.20 -7.49
CA SER A 96 2.93 -14.01 -7.11
C SER A 96 2.73 -14.70 -5.76
N MET A 97 3.24 -15.92 -5.69
CA MET A 97 3.29 -16.72 -4.48
C MET A 97 4.76 -16.99 -4.17
N ASN A 98 5.23 -16.46 -3.04
CA ASN A 98 6.62 -16.55 -2.66
C ASN A 98 6.76 -17.18 -1.27
N HIS A 99 7.64 -18.18 -1.19
CA HIS A 99 8.09 -18.82 0.01
C HIS A 99 9.44 -18.23 0.41
N ASP A 100 9.52 -17.65 1.61
CA ASP A 100 10.80 -17.42 2.30
C ASP A 100 10.80 -18.26 3.58
N LEU A 101 11.99 -18.55 4.14
CA LEU A 101 12.34 -19.42 5.27
C LEU A 101 11.43 -19.31 6.51
N GLN A 102 10.58 -18.29 6.60
CA GLN A 102 9.66 -18.06 7.71
C GLN A 102 8.19 -17.83 7.30
N LYS A 103 7.86 -17.59 6.03
CA LYS A 103 6.51 -17.17 5.60
C LYS A 103 6.19 -17.56 4.16
N LYS A 104 4.96 -18.05 3.96
CA LYS A 104 4.28 -18.10 2.66
C LYS A 104 3.60 -16.76 2.44
N THR A 105 3.83 -16.15 1.28
CA THR A 105 3.29 -14.83 0.97
C THR A 105 2.56 -14.83 -0.36
N ILE A 106 1.38 -14.24 -0.35
CA ILE A 106 0.63 -13.87 -1.55
C ILE A 106 0.94 -12.39 -1.81
N LYS A 107 1.38 -12.07 -3.02
CA LYS A 107 1.68 -10.70 -3.42
C LYS A 107 1.02 -10.39 -4.75
N PHE A 108 0.22 -9.33 -4.74
CA PHE A 108 -0.31 -8.68 -5.92
C PHE A 108 0.53 -7.44 -6.23
N THR A 109 0.90 -7.25 -7.49
CA THR A 109 1.58 -6.04 -7.96
C THR A 109 0.85 -5.50 -9.18
N TYR A 110 0.54 -4.20 -9.17
CA TYR A 110 0.06 -3.46 -10.32
C TYR A 110 1.11 -2.45 -10.73
N GLU A 111 1.61 -2.58 -11.96
CA GLU A 111 2.58 -1.66 -12.55
C GLU A 111 1.89 -0.84 -13.63
N VAL A 112 2.19 0.45 -13.68
CA VAL A 112 1.75 1.38 -14.72
C VAL A 112 2.98 2.09 -15.26
N LYS A 113 3.11 2.14 -16.57
CA LYS A 113 4.09 2.97 -17.28
C LYS A 113 3.35 3.95 -18.16
N GLU A 114 3.60 5.23 -17.99
CA GLU A 114 3.06 6.31 -18.79
C GLU A 114 4.18 6.91 -19.62
N PHE A 115 3.89 7.19 -20.89
CA PHE A 115 4.85 7.67 -21.87
C PHE A 115 4.43 9.06 -22.38
N GLU A 116 5.40 9.84 -22.80
CA GLU A 116 5.19 11.10 -23.52
C GLU A 116 6.00 11.02 -24.82
N GLU A 117 5.29 11.01 -25.95
CA GLU A 117 5.84 10.59 -27.25
C GLU A 117 6.38 9.15 -27.19
N GLU A 118 7.70 8.95 -27.23
CA GLU A 118 8.35 7.64 -27.09
C GLU A 118 9.13 7.50 -25.77
N GLU A 119 9.16 8.55 -24.95
CA GLU A 119 9.95 8.59 -23.72
C GLU A 119 9.10 8.19 -22.52
N LEU A 120 9.68 7.38 -21.63
CA LEU A 120 9.07 7.05 -20.35
C LEU A 120 8.93 8.33 -19.54
N LYS A 121 7.72 8.58 -19.03
CA LYS A 121 7.36 9.76 -18.23
C LYS A 121 7.15 9.40 -16.77
N THR A 122 6.44 8.31 -16.53
CA THR A 122 6.11 7.91 -15.16
C THR A 122 6.00 6.40 -15.06
N GLU A 123 6.56 5.82 -14.01
CA GLU A 123 6.26 4.46 -13.57
C GLU A 123 5.55 4.54 -12.23
N LYS A 124 4.45 3.81 -12.08
CA LYS A 124 3.74 3.67 -10.81
C LYS A 124 3.68 2.19 -10.48
N GLU A 125 3.87 1.87 -9.21
CA GLU A 125 3.75 0.51 -8.70
C GLU A 125 2.82 0.54 -7.49
N PHE A 126 1.87 -0.38 -7.43
CA PHE A 126 1.10 -0.66 -6.24
C PHE A 126 1.20 -2.13 -5.88
N VAL A 127 1.64 -2.40 -4.65
CA VAL A 127 1.84 -3.74 -4.12
C VAL A 127 0.87 -3.97 -2.97
N ILE A 128 0.22 -5.14 -2.95
CA ILE A 128 -0.43 -5.70 -1.76
C ILE A 128 0.24 -7.03 -1.43
N GLN A 129 0.77 -7.17 -0.22
CA GLN A 129 1.47 -8.38 0.21
C GLN A 129 0.96 -8.86 1.57
N SER A 130 0.63 -10.16 1.68
CA SER A 130 0.20 -10.76 2.94
C SER A 130 1.32 -10.74 3.98
N THR A 131 1.02 -10.32 5.21
CA THR A 131 1.98 -10.26 6.33
C THR A 131 1.83 -11.43 7.30
N ASP A 132 0.73 -12.18 7.19
CA ASP A 132 0.34 -13.28 8.05
C ASP A 132 0.02 -14.56 7.27
N TYR A 133 0.05 -15.71 7.97
CA TYR A 133 -0.19 -17.02 7.35
C TYR A 133 -1.66 -17.27 6.98
N SER A 134 -2.60 -16.45 7.45
CA SER A 134 -4.03 -16.59 7.09
C SER A 134 -4.47 -15.68 5.96
N ALA A 135 -3.55 -14.88 5.39
CA ALA A 135 -3.85 -13.88 4.37
C ALA A 135 -5.01 -12.95 4.78
N ARG A 136 -4.98 -12.50 6.04
CA ARG A 136 -5.96 -11.57 6.63
C ARG A 136 -5.39 -10.20 6.95
N GLN A 137 -4.06 -10.07 6.89
CA GLN A 137 -3.34 -8.82 7.06
C GLN A 137 -2.42 -8.63 5.88
N PHE A 138 -2.43 -7.43 5.31
CA PHE A 138 -1.60 -7.08 4.17
C PHE A 138 -0.89 -5.75 4.39
N LYS A 139 0.35 -5.68 3.92
CA LYS A 139 1.08 -4.44 3.76
C LYS A 139 0.86 -3.96 2.33
N THR A 140 0.59 -2.67 2.16
CA THR A 140 0.53 -2.03 0.85
C THR A 140 1.73 -1.12 0.64
N ILE A 141 2.20 -1.04 -0.59
CA ILE A 141 3.29 -0.14 -0.98
C ILE A 141 2.88 0.53 -2.29
N TYR A 142 2.96 1.85 -2.33
CA TYR A 142 2.76 2.65 -3.52
C TYR A 142 4.05 3.37 -3.86
N SER A 143 4.55 3.19 -5.09
CA SER A 143 5.74 3.86 -5.57
C SER A 143 5.44 4.60 -6.86
N VAL A 144 5.98 5.81 -7.01
CA VAL A 144 5.96 6.58 -8.25
C VAL A 144 7.39 6.96 -8.59
N TYR A 145 7.77 6.76 -9.84
CA TYR A 145 9.02 7.19 -10.43
C TYR A 145 8.69 8.10 -11.59
N GLU A 146 9.19 9.34 -11.56
CA GLU A 146 8.98 10.30 -12.63
C GLU A 146 10.27 10.51 -13.41
N TYR A 147 10.09 10.69 -14.71
CA TYR A 147 11.16 10.78 -15.69
C TYR A 147 10.98 12.05 -16.52
N LEU A 148 12.06 12.82 -16.66
CA LEU A 148 12.12 14.00 -17.51
C LEU A 148 12.92 13.66 -18.77
N ASN A 149 12.23 13.60 -19.93
CA ASN A 149 12.81 13.19 -21.22
C ASN A 149 13.52 11.81 -21.12
N GLY A 150 12.81 10.81 -20.57
CA GLY A 150 13.34 9.44 -20.41
C GLY A 150 14.41 9.27 -19.33
N THR A 151 14.81 10.35 -18.65
CA THR A 151 15.82 10.31 -17.58
C THR A 151 15.14 10.40 -16.23
N PHE A 152 15.50 9.50 -15.30
CA PHE A 152 14.97 9.51 -13.94
C PHE A 152 15.15 10.90 -13.28
N ASP A 153 14.08 11.44 -12.73
CA ASP A 153 14.05 12.74 -12.05
C ASP A 153 13.86 12.56 -10.54
N ARG A 154 12.75 11.94 -10.13
CA ARG A 154 12.40 11.75 -8.73
C ARG A 154 11.54 10.51 -8.50
N SER A 155 11.47 10.09 -7.24
CA SER A 155 10.55 9.04 -6.82
C SER A 155 9.91 9.36 -5.48
N GLU A 156 8.69 8.86 -5.28
CA GLU A 156 7.97 8.90 -4.02
C GLU A 156 7.49 7.49 -3.67
N THR A 157 7.62 7.08 -2.41
CA THR A 157 7.08 5.81 -1.93
C THR A 157 6.28 6.04 -0.66
N GLN A 158 5.07 5.48 -0.62
CA GLN A 158 4.18 5.48 0.54
C GLN A 158 3.85 4.04 0.94
N GLU A 159 3.74 3.78 2.23
CA GLU A 159 3.35 2.48 2.77
C GLU A 159 1.98 2.58 3.45
N GLY A 160 1.18 1.52 3.34
CA GLY A 160 -0.10 1.39 4.02
C GLY A 160 -0.34 -0.03 4.50
N TYR A 161 -1.53 -0.27 5.05
CA TYR A 161 -1.92 -1.57 5.59
C TYR A 161 -3.41 -1.83 5.32
N LEU A 162 -3.76 -3.10 5.11
CA LEU A 162 -5.13 -3.62 4.96
C LEU A 162 -5.34 -4.74 5.98
N ASN A 163 -6.36 -4.63 6.83
CA ASN A 163 -6.71 -5.67 7.81
C ASN A 163 -8.15 -6.14 7.63
N PHE A 164 -8.37 -7.46 7.63
CA PHE A 164 -9.67 -8.09 7.44
C PHE A 164 -10.17 -8.77 8.73
N HIS A 165 -11.21 -8.21 9.36
CA HIS A 165 -11.83 -8.72 10.58
C HIS A 165 -13.29 -9.12 10.36
N GLY A 166 -13.57 -10.42 10.22
CA GLY A 166 -14.97 -10.91 10.20
C GLY A 166 -15.84 -10.32 9.08
N ASN A 167 -15.21 -9.92 7.96
CA ASN A 167 -15.74 -9.20 6.79
C ASN A 167 -15.74 -7.66 6.87
N GLU A 168 -15.21 -7.08 7.95
CA GLU A 168 -14.91 -5.64 8.04
C GLU A 168 -13.46 -5.38 7.61
N VAL A 169 -13.21 -4.24 6.95
CA VAL A 169 -11.89 -3.86 6.40
C VAL A 169 -11.43 -2.54 7.01
N ASP A 170 -10.25 -2.54 7.64
CA ASP A 170 -9.56 -1.33 8.10
C ASP A 170 -8.40 -1.00 7.16
N PHE A 171 -8.33 0.22 6.63
CA PHE A 171 -7.30 0.58 5.64
C PHE A 171 -6.97 2.08 5.52
N VAL A 172 -5.80 2.36 4.94
CA VAL A 172 -5.38 3.69 4.48
C VAL A 172 -5.54 3.76 2.96
N GLU A 173 -6.33 4.70 2.47
CA GLU A 173 -6.54 4.88 1.04
C GLU A 173 -5.27 5.40 0.36
N LEU A 174 -4.83 4.72 -0.71
CA LEU A 174 -3.70 5.14 -1.54
C LEU A 174 -4.20 5.48 -2.96
N PRO A 175 -3.70 6.55 -3.60
CA PRO A 175 -4.27 7.07 -4.85
C PRO A 175 -4.42 6.05 -6.01
N LEU A 176 -3.50 5.10 -6.16
CA LEU A 176 -3.53 4.09 -7.23
C LEU A 176 -4.34 2.82 -6.86
N MET A 177 -4.73 2.67 -5.61
CA MET A 177 -5.29 1.42 -5.09
C MET A 177 -6.60 1.01 -5.76
N LYS A 178 -7.52 1.95 -6.01
CA LYS A 178 -8.82 1.66 -6.65
C LYS A 178 -8.65 1.07 -8.05
N GLU A 179 -7.69 1.59 -8.81
CA GLU A 179 -7.37 1.06 -10.12
C GLU A 179 -6.72 -0.32 -10.01
N ALA A 180 -5.72 -0.46 -9.15
CA ALA A 180 -5.03 -1.72 -8.93
C ALA A 180 -5.98 -2.85 -8.50
N LEU A 181 -6.93 -2.59 -7.61
CA LEU A 181 -7.92 -3.58 -7.16
C LEU A 181 -8.79 -4.09 -8.32
N LYS A 182 -9.20 -3.22 -9.24
CA LYS A 182 -9.94 -3.63 -10.45
C LYS A 182 -9.09 -4.51 -11.36
N HIS A 183 -7.81 -4.15 -11.50
CA HIS A 183 -6.86 -4.91 -12.31
C HIS A 183 -6.54 -6.27 -11.68
N PHE A 184 -6.48 -6.37 -10.35
CA PHE A 184 -6.33 -7.64 -9.64
C PHE A 184 -7.55 -8.53 -9.81
N GLU A 185 -8.77 -7.99 -9.68
CA GLU A 185 -10.00 -8.76 -9.95
C GLU A 185 -9.99 -9.29 -11.39
N SER A 186 -9.72 -8.42 -12.37
CA SER A 186 -9.63 -8.81 -13.77
C SER A 186 -8.54 -9.86 -14.02
N LEU A 187 -7.39 -9.76 -13.36
CA LEU A 187 -6.32 -10.76 -13.45
C LEU A 187 -6.81 -12.13 -12.98
N ILE A 188 -7.50 -12.20 -11.84
CA ILE A 188 -8.04 -13.46 -11.31
C ILE A 188 -9.05 -14.06 -12.29
N GLU A 189 -10.02 -13.29 -12.78
CA GLU A 189 -11.00 -13.75 -13.77
C GLU A 189 -10.33 -14.26 -15.06
N LYS A 190 -9.31 -13.54 -15.55
CA LYS A 190 -8.53 -13.92 -16.74
C LYS A 190 -7.77 -15.23 -16.50
N ILE A 191 -7.19 -15.42 -15.30
CA ILE A 191 -6.49 -16.66 -14.93
C ILE A 191 -7.47 -17.85 -14.90
N GLU A 192 -8.59 -17.71 -14.19
CA GLU A 192 -9.60 -18.78 -14.08
C GLU A 192 -10.09 -19.21 -15.47
N LYS A 193 -10.36 -18.24 -16.35
CA LYS A 193 -10.85 -18.48 -17.71
C LYS A 193 -9.79 -19.08 -18.65
N GLU A 194 -8.58 -18.54 -18.67
CA GLU A 194 -7.54 -18.96 -19.63
C GLU A 194 -6.97 -20.33 -19.26
N PHE A 195 -6.74 -20.56 -17.96
CA PHE A 195 -6.07 -21.75 -17.46
C PHE A 195 -7.03 -22.82 -16.95
N ASP A 196 -8.34 -22.52 -16.85
CA ASP A 196 -9.38 -23.43 -16.33
C ASP A 196 -9.09 -23.80 -14.87
N ILE A 197 -8.84 -22.76 -14.05
CA ILE A 197 -8.62 -22.85 -12.60
C ILE A 197 -9.90 -22.35 -11.91
N SER A 198 -10.29 -22.98 -10.81
CA SER A 198 -11.46 -22.57 -10.02
C SER A 198 -11.04 -22.28 -8.58
N TYR A 199 -11.09 -21.02 -8.16
CA TYR A 199 -10.74 -20.67 -6.78
C TYR A 199 -11.89 -20.85 -5.79
N GLU A 200 -13.13 -21.09 -6.24
CA GLU A 200 -14.33 -21.18 -5.38
C GLU A 200 -14.26 -22.27 -4.30
N GLU A 201 -13.62 -23.40 -4.59
CA GLU A 201 -13.48 -24.53 -3.64
C GLU A 201 -12.15 -24.49 -2.87
N THR A 202 -11.37 -23.43 -3.05
CA THR A 202 -10.06 -23.22 -2.41
C THR A 202 -10.19 -22.21 -1.26
N ASN A 203 -9.15 -22.07 -0.45
CA ASN A 203 -9.03 -20.98 0.54
C ASN A 203 -8.34 -19.72 -0.01
N PHE A 204 -8.35 -19.54 -1.33
CA PHE A 204 -7.88 -18.32 -1.94
C PHE A 204 -8.62 -17.11 -1.36
N VAL A 205 -7.86 -16.14 -0.86
CA VAL A 205 -8.41 -14.87 -0.38
C VAL A 205 -8.41 -13.90 -1.55
N ASN A 206 -9.58 -13.70 -2.17
CA ASN A 206 -9.74 -12.66 -3.18
C ASN A 206 -9.76 -11.28 -2.50
N VAL A 207 -8.58 -10.66 -2.40
CA VAL A 207 -8.40 -9.33 -1.77
C VAL A 207 -9.22 -8.25 -2.49
N ALA A 208 -9.34 -8.33 -3.82
CA ALA A 208 -10.11 -7.35 -4.57
C ALA A 208 -11.62 -7.45 -4.26
N ALA A 209 -12.17 -8.66 -4.24
CA ALA A 209 -13.54 -8.90 -3.80
C ALA A 209 -13.79 -8.51 -2.32
N LEU A 210 -12.83 -8.69 -1.42
CA LEU A 210 -12.98 -8.25 -0.02
C LEU A 210 -13.03 -6.72 0.12
N CYS A 211 -12.46 -5.99 -0.83
CA CYS A 211 -12.55 -4.54 -0.90
C CYS A 211 -13.77 -4.06 -1.71
N GLU A 212 -14.59 -4.98 -2.24
CA GLU A 212 -15.77 -4.68 -3.04
C GLU A 212 -16.89 -4.16 -2.12
N GLY A 213 -17.26 -2.88 -2.29
CA GLY A 213 -18.22 -2.20 -1.40
C GLY A 213 -17.60 -1.29 -0.35
N ILE A 214 -16.26 -1.20 -0.31
CA ILE A 214 -15.60 -0.04 0.28
C ILE A 214 -16.00 1.19 -0.55
N GLU A 215 -16.69 2.14 0.07
CA GLU A 215 -16.94 3.44 -0.57
C GLU A 215 -15.60 4.16 -0.72
N PHE A 216 -15.01 4.04 -1.92
CA PHE A 216 -13.95 4.94 -2.37
C PHE A 216 -14.60 6.29 -2.57
N SER A 217 -14.45 7.17 -1.60
CA SER A 217 -14.85 8.54 -1.76
C SER A 217 -14.03 9.14 -2.90
N GLU A 218 -14.69 9.63 -3.97
CA GLU A 218 -14.00 10.45 -4.98
C GLU A 218 -13.57 11.80 -4.39
N GLU A 219 -14.09 12.14 -3.22
CA GLU A 219 -13.59 13.19 -2.35
C GLU A 219 -12.57 12.58 -1.38
N ILE A 220 -11.30 13.00 -1.48
CA ILE A 220 -10.37 12.84 -0.36
C ILE A 220 -11.12 13.37 0.89
N PRO A 221 -11.28 12.59 1.97
CA PRO A 221 -11.95 13.07 3.16
C PRO A 221 -11.34 14.42 3.53
N GLU A 222 -12.16 15.48 3.64
CA GLU A 222 -11.69 16.70 4.30
C GLU A 222 -11.12 16.24 5.64
N GLU A 223 -9.82 16.43 5.78
CA GLU A 223 -9.02 15.98 6.90
C GLU A 223 -9.73 16.36 8.20
N ILE A 224 -9.54 15.53 9.23
CA ILE A 224 -9.69 16.00 10.61
C ILE A 224 -8.87 17.29 10.67
N GLN A 225 -9.52 18.45 10.66
CA GLN A 225 -8.84 19.72 10.40
C GLN A 225 -7.72 19.94 11.42
N THR A 226 -6.50 19.67 10.97
CA THR A 226 -5.27 20.27 11.46
C THR A 226 -5.38 21.77 11.21
N GLN A 227 -4.85 22.58 12.12
CA GLN A 227 -4.82 24.02 11.87
C GLN A 227 -3.60 24.31 10.99
N ASP A 228 -3.85 24.47 9.69
CA ASP A 228 -2.80 24.65 8.69
C ASP A 228 -2.62 26.13 8.35
N TYR A 229 -1.39 26.60 8.43
CA TYR A 229 -1.03 27.99 8.18
C TYR A 229 -0.10 28.08 6.97
N PHE A 230 -0.42 28.95 6.01
CA PHE A 230 0.34 29.11 4.77
C PHE A 230 0.77 30.56 4.57
N SER A 231 1.90 30.77 3.89
CA SER A 231 2.26 32.08 3.36
C SER A 231 1.55 32.35 2.03
N GLU A 232 1.53 33.62 1.61
CA GLU A 232 1.36 33.94 0.19
C GLU A 232 2.51 33.36 -0.64
N VAL A 233 2.26 33.12 -1.93
CA VAL A 233 3.33 32.70 -2.86
C VAL A 233 4.35 33.83 -2.99
N HIS A 234 5.61 33.51 -2.75
CA HIS A 234 6.74 34.40 -3.04
C HIS A 234 7.71 33.73 -3.99
N TYR A 235 8.35 34.50 -4.87
CA TYR A 235 9.27 33.95 -5.85
C TYR A 235 10.70 34.03 -5.35
N ASN A 236 11.41 32.89 -5.36
CA ASN A 236 12.83 32.88 -5.02
C ASN A 236 13.68 33.48 -6.16
N ALA A 237 14.98 33.65 -5.91
CA ALA A 237 15.92 34.24 -6.88
C ALA A 237 16.04 33.46 -8.20
N LYS A 238 15.57 32.20 -8.24
CA LYS A 238 15.54 31.36 -9.43
C LYS A 238 14.20 31.42 -10.17
N GLY A 239 13.25 32.22 -9.68
CA GLY A 239 11.92 32.41 -10.28
C GLY A 239 10.90 31.34 -9.91
N TYR A 240 11.17 30.47 -8.95
CA TYR A 240 10.19 29.49 -8.47
C TYR A 240 9.31 30.11 -7.40
N GLY A 241 7.99 29.93 -7.54
CA GLY A 241 7.02 30.31 -6.53
C GLY A 241 7.09 29.35 -5.34
N ILE A 242 7.27 29.88 -4.15
CA ILE A 242 7.43 29.15 -2.90
C ILE A 242 6.33 29.59 -1.93
N VAL A 243 5.76 28.63 -1.22
CA VAL A 243 4.84 28.82 -0.09
C VAL A 243 5.48 28.20 1.13
N THR A 244 5.57 28.95 2.23
CA THR A 244 5.94 28.40 3.55
C THR A 244 4.68 27.86 4.21
N PHE A 245 4.78 26.71 4.89
CA PHE A 245 3.66 26.09 5.59
C PHE A 245 4.04 25.68 7.01
N LEU A 246 3.05 25.69 7.90
CA LEU A 246 3.07 25.06 9.21
C LEU A 246 1.76 24.28 9.40
N MET A 247 1.83 22.96 9.50
CA MET A 247 0.69 22.07 9.69
C MET A 247 0.73 21.51 11.11
N VAL A 248 -0.24 21.84 11.95
CA VAL A 248 -0.25 21.45 13.36
C VAL A 248 -1.12 20.22 13.57
N ASP A 249 -0.58 19.17 14.20
CA ASP A 249 -1.33 17.96 14.51
C ASP A 249 -2.51 18.23 15.46
N THR A 250 -3.52 17.38 15.35
CA THR A 250 -4.77 17.36 16.13
C THR A 250 -4.57 17.42 17.65
N ASN A 251 -3.46 16.92 18.18
CA ASN A 251 -3.17 16.96 19.61
C ASN A 251 -2.47 18.27 20.05
N GLY A 252 -2.07 19.13 19.12
CA GLY A 252 -1.33 20.37 19.38
C GLY A 252 0.08 20.16 19.96
N VAL A 253 0.62 18.95 19.84
CA VAL A 253 1.93 18.56 20.40
C VAL A 253 3.01 18.52 19.33
N THR A 254 2.65 18.28 18.08
CA THR A 254 3.57 18.17 16.95
C THR A 254 3.11 19.02 15.78
N ALA A 255 4.04 19.39 14.92
CA ALA A 255 3.77 20.12 13.68
C ALA A 255 4.76 19.73 12.58
N SER A 256 4.33 19.82 11.32
CA SER A 256 5.22 19.81 10.16
C SER A 256 5.44 21.24 9.68
N TYR A 257 6.69 21.69 9.62
CA TYR A 257 7.07 23.01 9.11
C TYR A 257 7.95 22.88 7.87
N GLY A 258 7.72 23.73 6.87
CA GLY A 258 8.44 23.60 5.62
C GLY A 258 8.15 24.65 4.56
N THR A 259 8.69 24.40 3.38
CA THR A 259 8.36 25.15 2.16
C THR A 259 7.88 24.20 1.07
N TYR A 260 6.97 24.69 0.24
CA TYR A 260 6.45 24.03 -0.94
C TYR A 260 6.71 24.91 -2.16
N ASP A 261 7.40 24.36 -3.15
CA ASP A 261 7.60 25.01 -4.45
C ASP A 261 6.35 24.78 -5.30
N VAL A 262 5.51 25.81 -5.43
CA VAL A 262 4.27 25.74 -6.24
C VAL A 262 4.56 25.62 -7.73
N THR A 263 5.71 26.12 -8.19
CA THR A 263 6.09 26.03 -9.60
C THR A 263 6.53 24.62 -9.97
N ARG A 264 7.18 23.92 -9.03
CA ARG A 264 7.68 22.55 -9.21
C ARG A 264 6.79 21.48 -8.59
N GLN A 265 5.75 21.89 -7.89
CA GLN A 265 4.80 21.03 -7.19
C GLN A 265 5.52 20.01 -6.29
N GLY A 266 6.29 20.50 -5.33
CA GLY A 266 7.01 19.65 -4.39
C GLY A 266 7.52 20.40 -3.17
N TYR A 267 7.78 19.67 -2.09
CA TYR A 267 8.38 20.25 -0.89
C TYR A 267 9.82 20.68 -1.16
N GLY A 268 10.15 21.93 -0.84
CA GLY A 268 11.52 22.41 -0.79
C GLY A 268 12.25 21.83 0.42
N PHE A 269 11.63 21.92 1.59
CA PHE A 269 11.99 21.16 2.79
C PHE A 269 10.75 20.95 3.65
N ARG A 270 10.78 19.90 4.47
CA ARG A 270 9.75 19.60 5.48
C ARG A 270 10.41 18.95 6.67
N TYR A 271 10.12 19.46 7.87
CA TYR A 271 10.56 18.88 9.12
C TYR A 271 9.35 18.64 10.02
N ASP A 272 9.33 17.48 10.66
CA ASP A 272 8.42 17.23 11.77
C ASP A 272 9.09 17.71 13.06
N MET A 273 8.29 18.39 13.87
CA MET A 273 8.74 19.13 15.05
C MET A 273 7.78 18.87 16.21
N ASN A 274 8.32 18.91 17.42
CA ASN A 274 7.54 18.97 18.65
C ASN A 274 7.32 20.43 19.03
N LEU A 275 6.09 20.76 19.43
CA LEU A 275 5.72 22.05 19.97
C LEU A 275 5.98 22.04 21.48
N ILE A 276 7.04 22.71 21.91
CA ILE A 276 7.41 22.79 23.33
C ILE A 276 6.87 24.11 23.91
N PRO A 277 5.87 24.08 24.81
CA PRO A 277 5.24 25.29 25.35
C PRO A 277 6.24 26.21 26.06
N ARG A 278 6.03 27.53 25.92
CA ARG A 278 6.77 28.58 26.63
C ARG A 278 5.93 29.21 27.73
N GLU A 279 6.46 30.24 28.39
CA GLU A 279 5.77 30.90 29.51
C GLU A 279 4.53 31.66 29.05
N THR A 280 4.56 32.22 27.83
CA THR A 280 3.42 32.89 27.22
C THR A 280 2.47 31.91 26.54
N GLU A 281 1.17 32.09 26.76
CA GLU A 281 0.11 31.31 26.11
C GLU A 281 0.22 31.39 24.58
N ASN A 282 0.02 30.25 23.92
CA ASN A 282 0.14 30.09 22.47
C ASN A 282 1.55 30.32 21.89
N CYS A 283 2.58 30.37 22.72
CA CYS A 283 3.98 30.46 22.30
C CYS A 283 4.70 29.11 22.51
N PHE A 284 5.40 28.63 21.48
CA PHE A 284 6.03 27.30 21.48
C PHE A 284 7.40 27.35 20.81
N ASN A 285 8.40 26.67 21.38
CA ASN A 285 9.62 26.35 20.65
C ASN A 285 9.32 25.22 19.65
N LEU A 286 9.88 25.33 18.44
CA LEU A 286 9.82 24.30 17.42
C LEU A 286 11.06 23.39 17.57
N GLU A 287 10.90 22.26 18.25
CA GLU A 287 12.01 21.34 18.49
C GLU A 287 12.02 20.22 17.44
N THR A 288 13.14 20.08 16.74
CA THR A 288 13.35 19.00 15.76
C THR A 288 14.62 18.22 16.10
N PRO A 289 14.67 16.90 15.81
CA PRO A 289 15.90 16.12 15.93
C PRO A 289 16.99 16.51 14.90
N ALA A 290 16.65 17.32 13.89
CA ALA A 290 17.61 17.84 12.92
C ALA A 290 18.47 18.97 13.52
N ASP A 291 19.77 19.00 13.19
CA ASP A 291 20.68 20.08 13.58
C ASP A 291 20.46 21.32 12.69
N ILE A 292 19.29 21.96 12.84
CA ILE A 292 18.91 23.17 12.12
C ILE A 292 18.76 24.35 13.10
N GLU A 293 18.72 25.56 12.56
CA GLU A 293 18.46 26.77 13.36
C GLU A 293 17.12 26.62 14.09
N LYS A 294 17.17 26.81 15.41
CA LYS A 294 15.99 26.68 16.26
C LYS A 294 15.06 27.86 16.01
N GLU A 295 13.80 27.55 15.79
CA GLU A 295 12.74 28.53 15.61
C GLU A 295 11.67 28.36 16.70
N MET A 296 10.77 29.32 16.78
CA MET A 296 9.60 29.28 17.64
C MET A 296 8.39 29.84 16.90
N VAL A 297 7.20 29.50 17.39
CA VAL A 297 5.93 29.97 16.85
C VAL A 297 5.08 30.60 17.93
N TYR A 298 4.45 31.72 17.58
CA TYR A 298 3.35 32.31 18.33
C TYR A 298 2.07 32.25 17.51
N PHE A 299 1.01 31.64 18.05
CA PHE A 299 -0.29 31.55 17.40
C PHE A 299 -1.24 32.64 17.90
N ASP A 300 -1.80 33.40 16.97
CA ASP A 300 -2.86 34.39 17.21
C ASP A 300 -4.05 34.07 16.31
N GLY A 301 -4.90 33.14 16.77
CA GLY A 301 -6.10 32.72 16.04
C GLY A 301 -5.79 32.07 14.69
N ASP A 302 -5.99 32.81 13.60
CA ASP A 302 -5.80 32.37 12.22
C ASP A 302 -4.41 32.76 11.65
N ILE A 303 -3.52 33.30 12.49
CA ILE A 303 -2.16 33.69 12.12
C ILE A 303 -1.14 32.95 12.99
N ALA A 304 -0.09 32.44 12.35
CA ALA A 304 1.09 31.89 13.02
C ALA A 304 2.31 32.76 12.67
N TYR A 305 3.02 33.22 13.70
CA TYR A 305 4.22 34.03 13.56
C TYR A 305 5.46 33.21 13.93
N ILE A 306 6.37 33.02 12.98
CA ILE A 306 7.61 32.26 13.17
C ILE A 306 8.76 33.21 13.46
N TYR A 307 9.50 32.94 14.53
CA TYR A 307 10.64 33.75 14.98
C TYR A 307 11.88 32.89 15.25
N PRO A 308 13.10 33.48 15.18
CA PRO A 308 14.30 32.80 15.65
C PRO A 308 14.19 32.54 17.15
N ALA A 309 14.59 31.35 17.63
CA ALA A 309 14.49 30.93 19.03
C ALA A 309 15.22 31.86 20.04
N SER A 310 16.03 32.81 19.57
CA SER A 310 16.75 33.78 20.39
C SER A 310 15.91 34.92 20.95
N LEU A 311 14.70 35.17 20.44
CA LEU A 311 13.84 36.25 20.96
C LEU A 311 13.11 35.84 22.25
N THR A 312 12.81 36.81 23.10
CA THR A 312 11.93 36.59 24.26
C THR A 312 10.45 36.70 23.87
N ASP A 313 9.59 36.15 24.73
CA ASP A 313 8.14 36.17 24.48
C ASP A 313 7.60 37.62 24.42
N GLU A 314 8.10 38.51 25.28
CA GLU A 314 7.70 39.92 25.28
C GLU A 314 8.16 40.67 24.01
N GLU A 315 9.34 40.35 23.50
CA GLU A 315 9.83 40.91 22.24
C GLU A 315 8.93 40.51 21.07
N ILE A 316 8.46 39.25 21.07
CA ILE A 316 7.53 38.73 20.06
C ILE A 316 6.17 39.42 20.15
N LEU A 317 5.55 39.45 21.33
CA LEU A 317 4.24 40.08 21.51
C LEU A 317 4.28 41.57 21.13
N SER A 318 5.37 42.26 21.48
CA SER A 318 5.59 43.66 21.09
C SER A 318 5.74 43.82 19.58
N ASP A 319 6.48 42.93 18.92
CA ASP A 319 6.67 42.96 17.47
C ASP A 319 5.37 42.64 16.71
N VAL A 320 4.59 41.65 17.16
CA VAL A 320 3.26 41.31 16.62
C VAL A 320 2.34 42.53 16.69
N GLY A 321 2.29 43.23 17.84
CA GLY A 321 1.53 44.47 18.00
C GLY A 321 1.99 45.62 17.07
N GLN A 322 3.18 45.52 16.50
CA GLN A 322 3.76 46.48 15.55
C GLN A 322 3.77 45.98 14.09
N GLY A 323 3.05 44.88 13.82
CA GLY A 323 2.91 44.30 12.50
C GLY A 323 3.92 43.20 12.16
N ALA A 324 4.50 42.55 13.16
CA ALA A 324 5.35 41.36 13.05
C ALA A 324 6.56 41.51 12.09
N LYS A 325 7.28 42.62 12.19
CA LYS A 325 8.36 42.97 11.24
C LYS A 325 9.62 42.13 11.43
N GLN A 326 9.78 41.51 12.60
CA GLN A 326 10.93 40.67 12.92
C GLN A 326 10.61 39.18 12.75
N ALA A 327 9.39 38.83 12.35
CA ALA A 327 9.03 37.45 12.06
C ALA A 327 9.81 36.96 10.83
N VAL A 328 10.35 35.75 10.93
CA VAL A 328 10.95 35.02 9.80
C VAL A 328 9.86 34.67 8.79
N SER A 329 8.67 34.35 9.28
CA SER A 329 7.50 34.06 8.45
C SER A 329 6.22 34.42 9.19
N VAL A 330 5.26 34.95 8.45
CA VAL A 330 3.90 35.20 8.92
C VAL A 330 2.97 34.37 8.05
N LEU A 331 2.32 33.39 8.67
CA LEU A 331 1.51 32.38 8.00
C LEU A 331 0.05 32.57 8.43
N SER A 332 -0.90 32.28 7.55
CA SER A 332 -2.33 32.39 7.87
C SER A 332 -3.11 31.20 7.35
N THR A 333 -4.14 30.80 8.09
CA THR A 333 -5.11 29.77 7.64
C THR A 333 -6.06 30.30 6.57
N LYS A 334 -6.07 31.62 6.33
CA LYS A 334 -6.87 32.28 5.27
C LYS A 334 -6.12 32.41 3.95
N ASN A 335 -4.80 32.21 3.97
CA ASN A 335 -4.02 32.21 2.75
C ASN A 335 -4.28 30.92 2.00
N LYS A 336 -4.22 31.01 0.66
CA LYS A 336 -4.40 29.83 -0.17
C LYS A 336 -3.33 28.80 0.15
N ASN A 337 -3.72 27.53 0.25
CA ASN A 337 -2.76 26.45 0.33
C ASN A 337 -2.13 26.20 -1.05
N TYR A 338 -1.03 25.43 -1.08
CA TYR A 338 -0.30 25.18 -2.33
C TYR A 338 -1.12 24.41 -3.38
N THR A 339 -2.10 23.61 -2.95
CA THR A 339 -3.02 22.85 -3.81
C THR A 339 -3.99 23.77 -4.55
N GLU A 340 -4.42 24.87 -3.93
CA GLU A 340 -5.27 25.89 -4.56
C GLU A 340 -4.52 26.72 -5.62
N TYR A 341 -3.21 26.93 -5.46
CA TYR A 341 -2.39 27.57 -6.49
C TYR A 341 -2.25 26.71 -7.76
N LYS A 342 -2.24 25.38 -7.61
CA LYS A 342 -2.22 24.43 -8.72
C LYS A 342 -3.47 24.52 -9.60
N ALA A 343 -4.64 24.78 -9.01
CA ALA A 343 -5.88 24.92 -9.76
C ALA A 343 -5.96 26.22 -10.56
N ALA A 344 -5.34 27.31 -10.07
CA ALA A 344 -5.41 28.63 -10.69
C ALA A 344 -4.51 28.80 -11.94
N TRP A 345 -3.51 27.95 -12.13
CA TRP A 345 -2.58 28.00 -13.28
C TRP A 345 -3.03 27.16 -14.49
N ASN A 346 -4.08 26.36 -14.34
CA ASN A 346 -4.63 25.50 -15.40
C ASN A 346 -5.93 26.07 -16.01
N GLN A 347 -6.26 27.34 -15.71
CA GLN A 347 -7.25 28.15 -16.43
C GLN A 347 -6.52 29.19 -17.28
#